data_AF-A0A2K8ZA46-F1
#
_entry.id   AF-A0A2K8ZA46-F1
#
_cell.length_a   1.000
_cell.length_b   1.000
_cell.length_c   1.000
_cell.angle_alpha   90.00
_cell.angle_beta   90.00
_cell.angle_gamma   90.00
#
_symmetry.space_group_name_H-M   'P 1'
#
loop_
_entity.id
_entity.type
_entity.pdbx_description
1 polymer ?
#
loop_
_entity_poly.entity_id
_entity_poly.type
_entity_poly.pdbx_seq_one_letter_code
_entity_poly.pdbx_strand_id
1 'polypeptide(L)'
;MLTNHPNISIRQLEGVLGFSRQGYYQYWQRQADQVNHDDDILKLVKKVRQDHPRIGGRKLYWLLQNAFLERAGPPFRFVAW
;
A
#
# COMPACT_ATOMS: atom_id res chain seq x y z
N MET A 1 19.92 12.36 -7.45
CA MET A 1 21.04 12.12 -6.51
C MET A 1 20.44 11.81 -5.15
N LEU A 2 20.51 10.56 -4.69
CA LEU A 2 20.07 10.19 -3.34
C LEU A 2 21.20 10.56 -2.38
N THR A 3 21.05 11.64 -1.63
CA THR A 3 22.01 12.04 -0.59
C THR A 3 21.92 11.05 0.56
N ASN A 4 22.76 10.02 0.50
CA ASN A 4 22.99 9.13 1.62
C ASN A 4 23.65 9.97 2.74
N HIS A 5 22.91 10.29 3.80
CA HIS A 5 23.45 10.95 4.99
C HIS A 5 23.70 9.87 6.06
N PRO A 6 24.89 9.26 6.09
CA PRO A 6 25.16 8.05 6.88
C PRO A 6 25.19 8.27 8.39
N ASN A 7 24.96 9.49 8.89
CA ASN A 7 25.25 9.86 10.28
C ASN A 7 24.14 10.61 11.01
N ILE A 8 22.92 10.64 10.46
CA ILE A 8 21.78 11.25 11.16
C ILE A 8 21.07 10.14 11.91
N SER A 9 21.18 10.16 13.24
CA SER A 9 20.42 9.24 14.09
C SER A 9 18.94 9.63 14.06
N ILE A 10 18.03 8.64 14.07
CA ILE A 10 16.58 8.91 14.12
C ILE A 10 16.22 9.83 15.29
N ARG A 11 16.96 9.74 16.41
CA ARG A 11 16.82 10.65 17.57
C ARG A 11 17.03 12.13 17.23
N GLN A 12 17.98 12.46 16.36
CA GLN A 12 18.19 13.84 15.92
C GLN A 12 17.05 14.32 15.02
N LEU A 13 16.44 13.42 14.25
CA LEU A 13 15.28 13.73 13.42
C LEU A 13 14.02 13.99 14.26
N GLU A 14 13.84 13.33 15.41
CA GLU A 14 12.70 13.56 16.30
C GLU A 14 12.59 15.03 16.74
N GLY A 15 13.73 15.64 17.12
CA GLY A 15 13.78 17.02 17.58
C GLY A 15 13.57 18.07 16.48
N VAL A 16 13.98 17.76 15.25
CA VAL A 16 13.88 18.68 14.10
C VAL A 16 12.51 18.58 13.41
N LEU A 17 11.96 17.37 13.31
CA LEU A 17 10.77 17.08 12.51
C LEU A 17 9.51 16.82 13.35
N GLY A 18 9.66 16.74 14.68
CA GLY A 18 8.53 16.67 15.61
C GLY A 18 7.76 15.34 15.61
N PHE A 19 8.31 14.28 15.00
CA PHE A 19 7.74 12.93 15.10
C PHE A 19 8.57 12.04 16.04
N SER A 20 7.93 11.08 16.71
CA SER A 20 8.65 10.09 17.52
C SER A 20 9.23 8.97 16.64
N ARG A 21 10.29 8.31 17.12
CA ARG A 21 10.91 7.13 16.51
C ARG A 21 9.91 6.01 16.29
N GLN A 22 9.00 5.79 17.24
CA GLN A 22 7.92 4.81 17.07
C GLN A 22 7.00 5.23 15.92
N GLY A 23 6.64 6.51 15.82
CA GLY A 23 5.86 7.05 14.71
C GLY A 23 6.56 6.87 13.36
N TYR A 24 7.88 7.09 13.31
CA TYR A 24 8.71 6.87 12.11
C TYR A 24 8.65 5.41 11.65
N TYR A 25 8.92 4.45 12.55
CA TYR A 25 8.89 3.04 12.16
C TYR A 25 7.49 2.56 11.80
N GLN A 26 6.46 3.00 12.53
CA GLN A 26 5.07 2.69 12.18
C GLN A 26 4.68 3.27 10.83
N TYR A 27 5.12 4.49 10.52
CA TYR A 27 4.91 5.10 9.20
C TYR A 27 5.60 4.28 8.11
N TRP A 28 6.87 3.93 8.30
CA TRP A 28 7.61 3.10 7.34
C TRP A 28 7.00 1.72 7.15
N GLN A 29 6.55 1.09 8.22
CA GLN A 29 5.86 -0.19 8.15
C GLN A 29 4.54 -0.06 7.39
N ARG A 30 3.71 0.95 7.70
CA ARG A 30 2.47 1.21 6.96
C ARG A 30 2.74 1.50 5.48
N GLN A 31 3.78 2.25 5.16
CA GLN A 31 4.16 2.51 3.77
C GLN A 31 4.60 1.23 3.06
N ALA A 32 5.43 0.39 3.70
CA ALA A 32 5.84 -0.88 3.13
C ALA A 32 4.63 -1.81 2.89
N ASP A 33 3.72 -1.87 3.86
CA ASP A 33 2.48 -2.64 3.75
C ASP A 33 1.58 -2.11 2.61
N GLN A 34 1.47 -0.79 2.45
CA GLN A 34 0.73 -0.16 1.36
C GLN A 34 1.34 -0.44 -0.01
N VAL A 35 2.67 -0.29 -0.16
CA VAL A 35 3.37 -0.57 -1.42
C VAL A 35 3.21 -2.03 -1.83
N ASN A 36 3.34 -2.96 -0.88
CA ASN A 36 3.14 -4.38 -1.14
C ASN A 36 1.68 -4.68 -1.57
N HIS A 37 0.71 -4.02 -0.93
CA HIS A 37 -0.70 -4.18 -1.27
C HIS A 37 -1.03 -3.70 -2.68
N ASP A 38 -0.54 -2.52 -3.05
CA ASP A 38 -0.76 -1.93 -4.38
C ASP A 38 -0.16 -2.82 -5.49
N ASP A 39 1.04 -3.36 -5.27
CA ASP A 39 1.68 -4.30 -6.20
C ASP A 39 0.86 -5.59 -6.38
N ASP A 40 0.25 -6.10 -5.32
CA ASP A 40 -0.62 -7.27 -5.39
C ASP A 40 -1.92 -6.99 -6.15
N ILE A 41 -2.54 -5.82 -5.95
CA ILE A 41 -3.68 -5.37 -6.75
C ILE A 41 -3.28 -5.29 -8.23
N LEU A 42 -2.15 -4.66 -8.54
CA LEU A 42 -1.68 -4.50 -9.93
C LEU A 42 -1.44 -5.85 -10.61
N LYS A 43 -0.87 -6.83 -9.91
CA LYS A 43 -0.70 -8.20 -10.45
C LYS A 43 -2.05 -8.86 -10.76
N LEU A 44 -3.04 -8.73 -9.88
CA LEU A 44 -4.38 -9.26 -10.09
C LEU A 44 -5.09 -8.57 -11.26
N VAL A 45 -5.03 -7.24 -11.35
CA VAL A 45 -5.56 -6.47 -12.47
C VAL A 45 -4.96 -6.93 -13.79
N LYS A 46 -3.63 -7.09 -13.84
CA LYS A 46 -2.92 -7.56 -15.04
C LYS A 46 -3.40 -8.93 -15.46
N LYS A 47 -3.55 -9.87 -14.51
CA LYS A 47 -4.07 -11.22 -14.79
C LYS A 47 -5.48 -11.17 -15.38
N VAL A 48 -6.41 -10.46 -14.74
CA VAL A 48 -7.80 -10.36 -15.25
C VAL A 48 -7.85 -9.69 -16.63
N ARG A 49 -6.99 -8.69 -16.90
CA ARG A 49 -6.94 -8.03 -18.21
C ARG A 49 -6.24 -8.85 -19.30
N GLN A 50 -5.40 -9.82 -18.95
CA GLN A 50 -4.89 -10.78 -19.93
C GLN A 50 -6.04 -11.61 -20.49
N ASP A 51 -6.92 -12.11 -19.62
CA ASP A 51 -8.08 -12.91 -20.03
C ASP A 51 -9.21 -12.06 -20.64
N HIS A 52 -9.42 -10.85 -20.11
CA HIS A 52 -10.49 -9.93 -20.51
C HIS A 52 -9.98 -8.50 -20.74
N PRO A 53 -9.33 -8.20 -21.87
CA PRO A 53 -8.66 -6.91 -22.10
C PRO A 53 -9.56 -5.68 -22.05
N ARG A 54 -10.84 -5.84 -22.42
CA ARG A 54 -11.83 -4.75 -22.50
C ARG A 54 -12.80 -4.72 -21.32
N ILE A 55 -12.52 -5.44 -20.23
CA ILE A 55 -13.40 -5.46 -19.07
C ILE A 55 -13.54 -4.04 -18.48
N GLY A 56 -14.79 -3.63 -18.24
CA GLY A 56 -15.09 -2.34 -17.63
C GLY A 56 -14.64 -2.28 -16.17
N GLY A 57 -14.24 -1.09 -15.71
CA GLY A 57 -13.70 -0.86 -14.37
C GLY A 57 -14.60 -1.38 -13.24
N ARG A 58 -15.92 -1.18 -13.34
CA ARG A 58 -16.88 -1.69 -12.34
C ARG A 58 -16.88 -3.22 -12.26
N LYS A 59 -16.82 -3.94 -13.38
CA LYS A 59 -16.81 -5.41 -13.38
C LYS A 59 -15.47 -5.95 -12.89
N LEU A 60 -14.38 -5.30 -13.26
CA LEU A 60 -13.04 -5.58 -12.75
C LEU A 60 -12.99 -5.42 -11.22
N TYR A 61 -13.57 -4.35 -10.69
CA TYR A 61 -13.66 -4.11 -9.24
C TYR A 61 -14.35 -5.27 -8.51
N TRP A 62 -15.51 -5.73 -8.97
CA TRP A 62 -16.23 -6.85 -8.35
C TRP A 62 -15.42 -8.15 -8.35
N LEU A 63 -14.71 -8.44 -9.45
CA LEU A 63 -13.85 -9.63 -9.53
C LEU A 63 -12.67 -9.55 -8.56
N LEU A 64 -12.03 -8.38 -8.45
CA LEU A 64 -10.94 -8.15 -7.52
C LEU A 64 -11.43 -8.24 -6.07
N GLN A 65 -12.58 -7.66 -5.76
CA GLN A 65 -13.16 -7.70 -4.42
C GLN A 65 -13.39 -9.15 -3.96
N ASN A 66 -13.96 -10.00 -4.82
CA ASN A 66 -14.13 -11.42 -4.51
C ASN A 66 -12.78 -12.13 -4.29
N ALA A 67 -11.80 -11.90 -5.18
CA ALA A 67 -10.48 -12.50 -5.05
C ALA A 67 -9.72 -12.05 -3.78
N PHE A 68 -9.96 -10.82 -3.31
CA PHE A 68 -9.36 -10.32 -2.06
C PHE A 68 -10.05 -10.87 -0.82
N LEU A 69 -11.39 -10.90 -0.80
CA LEU A 69 -12.18 -11.43 0.32
C LEU A 69 -11.89 -12.90 0.61
N GLU A 70 -11.59 -13.70 -0.43
CA GLU A 70 -11.22 -15.11 -0.27
C GLU A 70 -9.82 -15.32 0.31
N ARG A 71 -8.90 -14.35 0.17
CA ARG A 71 -7.48 -14.52 0.50
C ARG A 71 -7.08 -13.91 1.84
N ALA A 72 -7.71 -12.81 2.24
CA ALA A 72 -7.51 -12.15 3.52
C ALA A 72 -8.78 -11.37 3.85
N GLY A 73 -9.29 -11.46 5.08
CA GLY A 73 -10.49 -10.73 5.53
C GLY A 73 -10.47 -9.24 5.12
N PRO A 74 -11.65 -8.59 5.06
CA PRO A 74 -11.88 -7.39 4.25
C PRO A 74 -10.79 -6.33 4.47
N PRO A 75 -10.02 -5.95 3.43
CA PRO A 75 -8.95 -4.96 3.54
C PRO A 75 -9.49 -3.52 3.66
N PHE A 76 -10.81 -3.37 3.61
CA PHE A 76 -11.49 -2.13 3.36
C PHE A 76 -12.15 -1.57 4.63
N ARG A 77 -11.41 -0.75 5.38
CA ARG A 77 -12.03 0.36 6.12
C ARG A 77 -12.21 1.52 5.15
N PHE A 78 -13.21 1.43 4.27
CA PHE A 78 -13.64 2.59 3.50
C PHE A 78 -14.64 3.39 4.32
N VAL A 79 -14.28 4.64 4.60
CA VAL A 79 -15.20 5.67 5.10
C VAL A 79 -16.23 5.89 4.01
N ALA A 80 -17.46 5.44 4.28
CA ALA A 80 -18.62 5.79 3.49
C ALA A 80 -18.83 7.31 3.61
N TRP A 81 -18.90 7.98 2.47
CA TRP A 81 -19.49 9.32 2.39
C TRP A 81 -20.99 9.24 2.65
#